data_AF-A0A357I1P6-F1
#
_entry.id   AF-A0A357I1P6-F1
#
_cell.length_a   1.000
_cell.length_b   1.000
_cell.length_c   1.000
_cell.angle_alpha   90.00
_cell.angle_beta   90.00
_cell.angle_gamma   90.00
#
_symmetry.space_group_name_H-M   'P 1'
#
loop_
_entity.id
_entity.type
_entity.pdbx_description
1 polymer ?
#
loop_
_entity_poly.entity_id
_entity_poly.type
_entity_poly.pdbx_seq_one_letter_code
_entity_poly.pdbx_strand_id
1 'polypeptide(L)'
;MEARVGAFVRERLQRPVFEFPVDFKASFQDFFPPESLNENPWQAAACYAALRHDLSVITGGPGTGKTTTVTRLIGLLLSLPESQRPESIRMVAPTGKAAERLRES
;
A
#
# COMPACT_ATOMS: atom_id res chain seq x y z
N MET A 1 -26.51 8.52 -2.26
CA MET A 1 -25.04 8.58 -2.43
C MET A 1 -24.32 7.73 -1.39
N GLU A 2 -24.63 7.87 -0.10
CA GLU A 2 -24.02 7.10 1.00
C GLU A 2 -24.20 5.58 0.86
N ALA A 3 -25.41 5.11 0.51
CA ALA A 3 -25.67 3.68 0.28
C ALA A 3 -24.77 3.07 -0.81
N ARG A 4 -24.39 3.86 -1.82
CA ARG A 4 -23.50 3.42 -2.91
C ARG A 4 -22.06 3.29 -2.43
N VAL A 5 -21.57 4.23 -1.63
CA VAL A 5 -20.22 4.16 -1.03
C VAL A 5 -20.14 2.99 -0.05
N GLY A 6 -21.15 2.80 0.79
CA GLY A 6 -21.21 1.69 1.74
C GLY A 6 -21.20 0.32 1.05
N ALA A 7 -21.96 0.16 -0.04
CA ALA A 7 -21.95 -1.06 -0.83
C ALA A 7 -20.58 -1.31 -1.47
N PHE A 8 -19.97 -0.27 -2.07
CA PHE A 8 -18.64 -0.36 -2.67
C PHE A 8 -17.57 -0.80 -1.66
N VAL A 9 -17.53 -0.18 -0.47
CA VAL A 9 -16.58 -0.55 0.58
C VAL A 9 -16.81 -1.99 1.03
N ARG A 10 -18.07 -2.40 1.25
CA ARG A 10 -18.39 -3.76 1.71
C ARG A 10 -17.97 -4.83 0.71
N GLU A 11 -18.23 -4.63 -0.59
CA GLU A 11 -17.81 -5.55 -1.64
C GLU A 11 -16.29 -5.80 -1.58
N ARG A 12 -15.52 -4.73 -1.43
CA ARG A 12 -14.05 -4.81 -1.39
C ARG A 12 -13.51 -5.46 -0.14
N LEU A 13 -14.17 -5.26 1.00
CA LEU A 13 -13.82 -5.92 2.26
C LEU A 13 -14.17 -7.42 2.28
N GLN A 14 -15.07 -7.88 1.40
CA GLN A 14 -15.45 -9.29 1.30
C GLN A 14 -14.59 -10.10 0.31
N ARG A 15 -13.72 -9.43 -0.46
CA ARG A 15 -12.81 -10.13 -1.38
C ARG A 15 -11.77 -10.94 -0.60
N PRO A 16 -11.30 -12.07 -1.17
CA PRO A 16 -10.23 -12.85 -0.57
C PRO A 16 -9.02 -11.96 -0.28
N VAL A 17 -8.40 -12.19 0.87
CA VAL A 17 -7.14 -11.52 1.22
C VAL A 17 -6.04 -12.00 0.29
N PHE A 18 -5.08 -11.12 0.02
CA PHE A 18 -3.89 -11.50 -0.73
C PHE A 18 -3.08 -12.55 0.06
N GLU A 19 -2.68 -13.61 -0.65
CA GLU A 19 -1.80 -14.65 -0.11
C GLU A 19 -0.36 -14.35 -0.49
N PHE A 20 0.49 -14.26 0.53
CA PHE A 20 1.89 -13.93 0.34
C PHE A 20 2.69 -15.12 -0.21
N PRO A 21 3.63 -14.89 -1.15
CA PRO A 21 4.64 -15.87 -1.52
C PRO A 21 5.43 -16.41 -0.31
N VAL A 22 5.97 -17.61 -0.44
CA VAL A 22 6.74 -18.28 0.63
C VAL A 22 7.96 -17.45 1.06
N ASP A 23 8.58 -16.74 0.13
CA ASP A 23 9.76 -15.89 0.32
C ASP A 23 9.43 -14.44 0.63
N PHE A 24 8.14 -14.08 0.76
CA PHE A 24 7.70 -12.70 0.96
C PHE A 24 8.37 -12.01 2.15
N LYS A 25 8.66 -12.74 3.22
CA LYS A 25 9.33 -12.18 4.41
C LYS A 25 10.70 -11.57 4.05
N ALA A 26 11.48 -12.25 3.22
CA ALA A 26 12.80 -11.76 2.81
C ALA A 26 12.64 -10.47 1.98
N SER A 27 11.78 -10.49 0.96
CA SER A 27 11.50 -9.30 0.16
C SER A 27 10.96 -8.16 1.02
N PHE A 28 10.08 -8.43 1.99
CA PHE A 28 9.55 -7.41 2.90
C PHE A 28 10.66 -6.73 3.73
N GLN A 29 11.66 -7.49 4.17
CA GLN A 29 12.80 -6.96 4.93
C GLN A 29 13.73 -6.09 4.08
N ASP A 30 13.81 -6.31 2.78
CA ASP A 30 14.56 -5.43 1.87
C ASP A 30 13.96 -4.01 1.82
N PHE A 31 12.63 -3.88 1.99
CA PHE A 31 11.94 -2.59 2.03
C PHE A 31 11.77 -2.04 3.45
N PHE A 32 11.67 -2.92 4.45
CA PHE A 32 11.51 -2.57 5.87
C PHE A 32 12.57 -3.30 6.71
N PRO A 33 13.83 -2.82 6.68
CA PRO A 33 14.90 -3.42 7.47
C PRO A 33 14.59 -3.30 8.97
N PRO A 34 15.11 -4.22 9.82
CA PRO A 34 14.79 -4.27 11.25
C PRO A 34 14.96 -2.94 11.99
N GLU A 35 15.95 -2.14 11.61
CA GLU A 35 16.22 -0.82 12.16
C GLU A 35 15.03 0.14 11.93
N SER A 36 14.47 0.13 10.71
CA SER A 36 13.30 0.94 10.37
C SER A 36 12.03 0.52 11.12
N LEU A 37 11.93 -0.77 11.46
CA LEU A 37 10.82 -1.30 12.27
C LEU A 37 10.89 -0.79 13.71
N ASN A 38 12.10 -0.63 14.25
CA ASN A 38 12.29 -0.09 15.60
C ASN A 38 11.98 1.41 15.67
N GLU A 39 12.32 2.16 14.61
CA GLU A 39 12.07 3.60 14.54
C GLU A 39 10.60 3.95 14.31
N ASN A 40 9.94 3.27 13.37
CA ASN A 40 8.55 3.52 13.03
C ASN A 40 7.83 2.25 12.51
N PRO A 41 7.40 1.37 13.43
CA PRO A 41 6.76 0.10 13.06
C PRO A 41 5.43 0.29 12.31
N TRP A 42 4.80 1.47 12.44
CA TRP A 42 3.51 1.76 11.83
C TRP A 42 3.56 1.82 10.30
N GLN A 43 4.69 2.21 9.71
CA GLN A 43 4.83 2.20 8.25
C GLN A 43 4.81 0.76 7.71
N ALA A 44 5.53 -0.15 8.36
CA ALA A 44 5.53 -1.56 8.01
C ALA A 44 4.16 -2.20 8.24
N ALA A 45 3.52 -1.90 9.38
CA ALA A 45 2.17 -2.38 9.67
C ALA A 45 1.14 -1.89 8.63
N ALA A 46 1.19 -0.60 8.26
CA ALA A 46 0.32 -0.02 7.23
C ALA A 46 0.56 -0.64 5.85
N CYS A 47 1.82 -0.88 5.47
CA CYS A 47 2.16 -1.54 4.21
C CYS A 47 1.68 -2.99 4.19
N TYR A 48 1.92 -3.75 5.25
CA TYR A 48 1.47 -5.14 5.38
C TYR A 48 -0.06 -5.25 5.31
N ALA A 49 -0.78 -4.37 6.02
CA ALA A 49 -2.23 -4.30 5.94
C ALA A 49 -2.70 -3.93 4.53
N ALA A 50 -2.03 -2.98 3.87
CA ALA A 50 -2.37 -2.58 2.51
C ALA A 50 -2.17 -3.69 1.48
N LEU A 51 -1.15 -4.54 1.63
CA LEU A 51 -0.93 -5.69 0.75
C LEU A 51 -1.99 -6.77 0.92
N ARG A 52 -2.53 -6.94 2.14
CA ARG A 52 -3.52 -7.99 2.46
C ARG A 52 -4.92 -7.72 1.93
N HIS A 53 -5.29 -6.46 1.71
CA HIS A 53 -6.67 -6.07 1.46
C HIS A 53 -6.83 -5.28 0.16
N ASP A 54 -7.89 -5.59 -0.61
CA ASP A 54 -8.21 -4.93 -1.89
C ASP A 54 -8.60 -3.44 -1.75
N LEU A 55 -8.92 -3.00 -0.52
CA LEU A 55 -9.15 -1.61 -0.18
C LEU A 55 -8.48 -1.30 1.16
N SER A 56 -7.61 -0.30 1.15
CA SER A 56 -6.91 0.17 2.34
C SER A 56 -6.83 1.69 2.38
N VAL A 57 -6.88 2.26 3.58
CA VAL A 57 -6.75 3.71 3.81
C VAL A 57 -5.57 3.94 4.75
N ILE A 58 -4.53 4.62 4.24
CA ILE A 58 -3.35 4.99 5.04
C ILE A 58 -3.50 6.43 5.51
N THR A 59 -3.65 6.61 6.82
CA THR A 59 -3.83 7.92 7.45
C THR A 59 -2.61 8.29 8.30
N GLY A 60 -2.36 9.59 8.50
CA GLY A 60 -1.31 10.06 9.39
C GLY A 60 -1.03 11.56 9.22
N GLY A 61 -0.46 12.19 10.25
CA GLY A 61 -0.11 13.61 10.24
C GLY A 61 1.01 13.98 9.25
N PRO A 62 1.35 15.27 9.12
CA PRO A 62 2.53 15.70 8.36
C PRO A 62 3.80 14.99 8.86
N GLY A 63 4.68 14.58 7.95
CA GLY A 63 5.96 13.96 8.31
C GLY A 63 5.91 12.48 8.73
N THR A 64 4.74 11.82 8.82
CA THR A 64 4.66 10.40 9.22
C THR A 64 5.11 9.39 8.16
N GLY A 65 5.66 9.85 7.03
CA GLY A 65 6.19 9.02 5.94
C GLY A 65 5.13 8.18 5.20
N LYS A 66 3.92 8.73 5.01
CA LYS A 66 2.87 8.11 4.17
C LYS A 66 3.37 7.86 2.74
N THR A 67 4.04 8.85 2.15
CA THR A 67 4.65 8.73 0.81
C THR A 67 5.64 7.58 0.78
N THR A 68 6.59 7.53 1.71
CA THR A 68 7.57 6.44 1.84
C THR A 68 6.89 5.07 1.98
N THR A 69 5.80 5.00 2.75
CA THR A 69 5.01 3.78 2.92
C THR A 69 4.38 3.34 1.59
N VAL A 70 3.79 4.27 0.84
CA VAL A 70 3.18 3.99 -0.48
C VAL A 70 4.24 3.61 -1.52
N THR A 71 5.40 4.27 -1.53
CA THR A 71 6.51 3.93 -2.43
C THR A 71 7.04 2.52 -2.14
N ARG A 72 7.21 2.14 -0.87
CA ARG A 72 7.60 0.78 -0.47
C ARG A 72 6.54 -0.26 -0.83
N LEU A 73 5.25 0.07 -0.66
CA LEU A 73 4.13 -0.78 -1.07
C LEU A 73 4.16 -1.06 -2.57
N ILE A 74 4.34 -0.02 -3.40
CA ILE A 74 4.46 -0.17 -4.85
C ILE A 74 5.69 -1.01 -5.22
N GLY A 75 6.83 -0.75 -4.58
CA GLY A 75 8.05 -1.54 -4.77
C GLY A 75 7.85 -3.03 -4.46
N LEU A 76 7.17 -3.34 -3.36
CA LEU A 76 6.81 -4.71 -2.98
C LEU A 76 5.85 -5.37 -3.99
N LEU A 77 4.83 -4.65 -4.44
CA LEU A 77 3.92 -5.17 -5.48
C LEU A 77 4.65 -5.50 -6.79
N LEU A 78 5.65 -4.69 -7.15
CA LEU A 78 6.47 -4.90 -8.33
C LEU A 78 7.51 -6.01 -8.15
N SER A 79 7.94 -6.32 -6.92
CA SER A 79 8.85 -7.43 -6.64
C SER A 79 8.15 -8.79 -6.59
N LEU A 80 6.82 -8.83 -6.57
CA LEU A 80 6.06 -10.08 -6.59
C LEU A 80 6.34 -10.92 -7.86
N PRO A 81 6.17 -12.25 -7.77
CA PRO A 81 6.18 -13.15 -8.93
C PRO A 81 5.22 -12.68 -10.01
N GLU A 82 5.51 -12.96 -11.28
CA GLU A 82 4.68 -12.52 -12.42
C GLU A 82 3.21 -12.94 -12.30
N SER A 83 2.94 -14.12 -11.71
CA SER A 83 1.58 -14.62 -11.50
C SER A 83 0.76 -13.83 -10.47
N GLN A 84 1.41 -12.99 -9.66
CA GLN A 84 0.79 -12.19 -8.59
C GLN A 84 1.03 -10.68 -8.74
N ARG A 85 1.95 -10.28 -9.61
CA ARG A 85 2.25 -8.88 -9.88
C ARG A 85 1.06 -8.19 -10.55
N PRO A 86 0.70 -6.96 -10.15
CA PRO A 86 -0.34 -6.22 -10.85
C PRO A 86 0.11 -5.88 -12.28
N GLU A 87 -0.79 -6.05 -13.25
CA GLU A 87 -0.55 -5.70 -14.66
C GLU A 87 -0.29 -4.19 -14.86
N SER A 88 -0.91 -3.36 -14.03
CA SER A 88 -0.68 -1.91 -14.05
C SER A 88 -0.91 -1.28 -12.68
N ILE A 89 -0.12 -0.24 -12.39
CA ILE A 89 -0.27 0.60 -11.19
C ILE A 89 -0.59 2.02 -11.66
N ARG A 90 -1.68 2.58 -11.15
CA ARG A 90 -2.13 3.94 -11.49
C ARG A 90 -2.17 4.79 -10.25
N MET A 91 -1.53 5.95 -10.31
CA MET A 91 -1.52 6.95 -9.24
C MET A 91 -2.43 8.10 -9.61
N VAL A 92 -3.34 8.47 -8.72
CA VAL A 92 -4.34 9.52 -8.95
C VAL A 92 -4.38 10.50 -7.78
N ALA A 93 -4.69 11.75 -8.09
CA ALA A 93 -4.92 12.79 -7.10
C ALA A 93 -6.16 13.60 -7.51
N PRO A 94 -6.91 14.18 -6.55
CA PRO A 94 -8.16 14.89 -6.85
C PRO A 94 -7.94 16.23 -7.56
N THR A 95 -6.72 16.78 -7.56
CA THR A 95 -6.38 18.08 -8.17
C THR A 95 -5.04 18.02 -8.90
N GLY A 96 -4.84 18.91 -9.88
CA GLY A 96 -3.59 18.99 -10.67
C GLY A 96 -2.34 19.23 -9.81
N LYS A 97 -2.41 20.18 -8.87
CA LYS A 97 -1.30 20.48 -7.95
C LYS A 97 -0.94 19.29 -7.04
N ALA A 98 -1.93 18.49 -6.63
CA ALA A 98 -1.67 17.27 -5.87
C ALA A 98 -1.07 16.17 -6.74
N ALA A 99 -1.46 16.09 -8.02
CA ALA A 99 -0.88 15.15 -8.98
C ALA A 99 0.58 15.47 -9.33
N GLU A 100 0.95 16.75 -9.42
CA GLU A 100 2.35 17.18 -9.60
C GLU A 100 3.21 16.71 -8.44
N ARG A 101 2.79 16.97 -7.20
CA ARG A 101 3.49 16.49 -5.99
C ARG A 101 3.61 14.97 -5.94
N LEU A 102 2.59 14.25 -6.41
CA LEU A 102 2.58 12.78 -6.48
C LEU A 102 3.60 12.24 -7.50
N ARG A 103 3.97 13.02 -8.53
CA ARG A 103 5.00 12.66 -9.52
C ARG A 103 6.41 13.03 -9.06
N GLU A 104 6.55 14.06 -8.22
CA GLU A 104 7.82 14.54 -7.68
C GLU A 104 8.31 13.77 -6.45
N SER A 105 7.43 12.96 -5.85
CA SER A 105 7.68 12.16 -4.63
C SER A 105 8.38 10.84 -4.94
#